data_AF-A0A1A6FNW4-F1
#
_entry.id   AF-A0A1A6FNW4-F1
#
_cell.length_a   1.000
_cell.length_b   1.000
_cell.length_c   1.000
_cell.angle_alpha   90.00
_cell.angle_beta   90.00
_cell.angle_gamma   90.00
#
_symmetry.space_group_name_H-M   'P 1'
#
loop_
_entity.id
_entity.type
_entity.pdbx_description
1 polymer ?
#
loop_
_entity_poly.entity_id
_entity_poly.type
_entity_poly.pdbx_seq_one_letter_code
_entity_poly.pdbx_strand_id
1 'polypeptide(L)'
;METVRGRWFLLEYARRQRAAETERLVQAVDRLERFAAARVEDQQEPADPAPVGDWRLPQRLAERAREFAQTLRASGLDETFCAQADALAEQFAAYAAGGASEAAPSPAEPERGIVVEVIDPPRTFMADVVEDFAADIAHDEAEWTMDIAAEAQPEEEETAPSEPEARAEPIILDPRRAALSRLDHLSLHEKLRLFG
;
A
#
# COMPACT_ATOMS: atom_id res chain seq x y z
N MET A 1 32.26 -15.84 -11.31
CA MET A 1 31.43 -15.96 -12.52
C MET A 1 30.09 -16.52 -12.10
N GLU A 2 29.01 -15.75 -12.23
CA GLU A 2 27.66 -16.27 -12.05
C GLU A 2 27.27 -17.09 -13.29
N THR A 3 26.76 -18.31 -13.07
CA THR A 3 26.35 -19.20 -14.15
C THR A 3 25.00 -18.76 -14.73
N VAL A 4 24.73 -19.12 -16.00
CA VAL A 4 23.42 -18.88 -16.65
C VAL A 4 22.26 -19.42 -15.81
N ARG A 5 22.45 -20.62 -15.22
CA ARG A 5 21.50 -21.25 -14.31
C ARG A 5 21.26 -20.43 -13.04
N GLY A 6 22.30 -19.81 -12.50
CA GLY A 6 22.19 -18.93 -11.33
C GLY A 6 21.34 -17.70 -11.61
N ARG A 7 21.55 -17.04 -12.76
CA ARG A 7 20.76 -15.87 -13.17
C ARG A 7 19.28 -16.19 -13.33
N TRP A 8 18.96 -17.29 -14.00
CA TRP A 8 17.56 -17.73 -14.15
C TRP A 8 16.89 -17.98 -12.80
N PHE A 9 17.58 -18.65 -11.87
CA PHE A 9 17.04 -18.91 -10.53
C PHE A 9 16.74 -17.62 -9.76
N LEU A 10 17.62 -16.62 -9.82
CA LEU A 10 17.39 -15.34 -9.13
C LEU A 10 16.21 -14.57 -9.71
N LEU A 11 16.08 -14.54 -11.04
CA LEU A 11 14.93 -13.93 -11.71
C LEU A 11 13.63 -14.63 -11.34
N GLU A 12 13.63 -15.96 -11.36
CA GLU A 12 12.46 -16.77 -11.01
C GLU A 12 12.10 -16.62 -9.53
N TYR A 13 13.10 -16.55 -8.64
CA TYR A 13 12.90 -16.27 -7.23
C TYR A 13 12.27 -14.89 -7.02
N ALA A 14 12.82 -13.83 -7.65
CA ALA A 14 12.29 -12.47 -7.55
C ALA A 14 10.85 -12.38 -8.08
N ARG A 15 10.52 -13.11 -9.15
CA ARG A 15 9.16 -13.21 -9.68
C ARG A 15 8.19 -13.83 -8.68
N ARG A 16 8.55 -14.98 -8.09
CA ARG A 16 7.73 -15.65 -7.07
C ARG A 16 7.58 -14.83 -5.79
N GLN A 17 8.65 -14.15 -5.39
CA GLN A 17 8.65 -13.28 -4.21
C GLN A 17 7.67 -12.11 -4.40
N ARG A 18 7.70 -11.42 -5.54
CA ARG A 18 6.75 -10.35 -5.87
C ARG A 18 5.30 -10.86 -5.88
N ALA A 19 5.05 -12.05 -6.43
CA ALA A 19 3.72 -12.66 -6.40
C ALA A 19 3.25 -12.95 -4.96
N ALA A 20 4.11 -13.48 -4.09
CA ALA A 20 3.77 -13.72 -2.70
C ALA A 20 3.55 -12.43 -1.90
N GLU A 21 4.32 -11.37 -2.19
CA GLU A 21 4.17 -10.06 -1.54
C GLU A 21 2.86 -9.37 -1.94
N THR A 22 2.52 -9.39 -3.23
CA THR A 22 1.24 -8.84 -3.72
C THR A 22 0.05 -9.57 -3.09
N GLU A 23 0.10 -10.89 -2.96
CA GLU A 23 -0.95 -11.66 -2.26
C GLU A 23 -1.09 -11.23 -0.78
N ARG A 24 0.02 -11.05 -0.07
CA ARG A 24 -0.01 -10.57 1.33
C ARG A 24 -0.60 -9.17 1.44
N LEU A 25 -0.30 -8.27 0.50
CA LEU A 25 -0.87 -6.92 0.48
C LEU A 25 -2.38 -6.95 0.25
N VAL A 26 -2.85 -7.73 -0.72
CA VAL A 26 -4.30 -7.91 -0.97
C VAL A 26 -4.99 -8.43 0.30
N GLN A 27 -4.46 -9.48 0.92
CA GLN A 27 -5.02 -10.00 2.17
C GLN A 27 -5.01 -8.98 3.33
N ALA A 28 -4.03 -8.07 3.37
CA ALA A 28 -3.97 -7.01 4.37
C ALA A 28 -5.07 -5.96 4.14
N VAL A 29 -5.30 -5.58 2.87
CA VAL A 29 -6.39 -4.68 2.48
C VAL A 29 -7.75 -5.30 2.83
N ASP A 30 -7.98 -6.58 2.48
CA ASP A 30 -9.23 -7.28 2.81
C ASP A 30 -9.50 -7.33 4.32
N ARG A 31 -8.45 -7.40 5.15
CA ARG A 31 -8.59 -7.32 6.62
C ARG A 31 -8.97 -5.91 7.05
N LEU A 32 -8.31 -4.89 6.51
CA LEU A 32 -8.59 -3.50 6.82
C LEU A 32 -10.01 -3.11 6.43
N GLU A 33 -10.48 -3.54 5.26
CA GLU A 33 -11.85 -3.32 4.79
C GLU A 33 -12.88 -3.94 5.74
N ARG A 34 -12.65 -5.18 6.19
CA ARG A 34 -13.52 -5.82 7.19
C ARG A 34 -13.52 -5.08 8.52
N PHE A 35 -12.36 -4.62 8.99
CA PHE A 35 -12.28 -3.81 10.20
C PHE A 35 -12.99 -2.46 10.05
N ALA A 36 -12.90 -1.82 8.88
CA ALA A 36 -13.58 -0.58 8.58
C ALA A 36 -15.11 -0.79 8.53
N ALA A 37 -15.58 -1.84 7.85
CA ALA A 37 -16.99 -2.19 7.77
C ALA A 37 -17.60 -2.47 9.15
N ALA A 38 -16.93 -3.26 9.99
CA ALA A 38 -17.38 -3.52 11.37
C ALA A 38 -17.50 -2.22 12.19
N ARG A 39 -16.59 -1.26 11.99
CA ARG A 39 -16.65 0.04 12.67
C ARG A 39 -17.81 0.92 12.24
N VAL A 40 -18.21 0.83 10.97
CA VAL A 40 -19.38 1.55 10.45
C VAL A 40 -20.65 0.95 11.06
N GLU A 41 -20.74 -0.38 11.11
CA GLU A 41 -21.88 -1.08 11.72
C GLU A 41 -22.02 -0.76 13.22
N ASP A 42 -20.92 -0.76 13.98
CA ASP A 42 -20.90 -0.36 15.40
C ASP A 42 -21.33 1.09 15.62
N GLN A 43 -21.15 1.98 14.62
CA GLN A 43 -21.62 3.37 14.68
C GLN A 43 -23.07 3.55 14.23
N GLN A 44 -23.66 2.52 13.62
CA GLN A 44 -24.98 2.57 12.99
C GLN A 44 -26.05 1.83 13.80
N GLU A 45 -25.70 1.33 15.00
CA GLU A 45 -26.68 0.98 16.04
C GLU A 45 -27.63 2.18 16.24
N PRO A 46 -28.96 1.99 16.27
CA PRO A 46 -29.92 3.08 16.11
C PRO A 46 -29.87 4.03 17.30
N ALA A 47 -29.02 5.05 17.19
CA ALA A 47 -29.14 6.27 17.94
C ALA A 47 -30.52 6.85 17.64
N ASP A 48 -31.32 7.02 18.69
CA ASP A 48 -32.36 8.04 18.75
C ASP A 48 -31.89 9.29 17.98
N PRO A 49 -32.77 10.01 17.26
CA PRO A 49 -32.39 11.15 16.43
C PRO A 49 -31.81 12.28 17.30
N ALA A 50 -30.50 12.21 17.54
CA ALA A 50 -29.72 13.25 18.18
C ALA A 50 -29.39 14.33 17.13
N PRO A 51 -29.34 15.60 17.57
CA PRO A 51 -29.53 16.75 16.71
C PRO A 51 -28.34 17.00 15.79
N VAL A 52 -28.67 17.58 14.64
CA VAL A 52 -27.80 18.22 13.66
C VAL A 52 -26.57 18.90 14.30
N GLY A 53 -25.38 18.43 13.94
CA GLY A 53 -24.12 19.14 14.16
C GLY A 53 -23.32 18.64 15.36
N ASP A 54 -22.48 17.63 15.14
CA ASP A 54 -21.52 17.14 16.12
C ASP A 54 -20.35 18.13 16.23
N TRP A 55 -20.59 19.31 16.84
CA TRP A 55 -19.62 20.39 17.09
C TRP A 55 -18.39 19.95 17.89
N ARG A 56 -18.40 18.70 18.38
CA ARG A 56 -17.28 18.01 19.02
C ARG A 56 -16.21 17.55 18.03
N LEU A 57 -16.52 17.39 16.74
CA LEU A 57 -15.56 17.00 15.71
C LEU A 57 -14.42 18.02 15.53
N PRO A 58 -14.68 19.33 15.38
CA PRO A 58 -13.63 20.35 15.34
C PRO A 58 -12.73 20.37 16.60
N GLN A 59 -13.31 20.15 17.79
CA GLN A 59 -12.56 20.13 19.04
C GLN A 59 -11.61 18.92 19.11
N ARG A 60 -12.10 17.72 18.74
CA ARG A 60 -11.27 16.51 18.67
C ARG A 60 -10.14 16.64 17.64
N LEU A 61 -10.40 17.28 16.50
CA LEU A 61 -9.38 17.57 15.50
C LEU A 61 -8.31 18.52 16.03
N ALA A 62 -8.71 19.60 16.73
CA ALA A 62 -7.77 20.53 17.34
C ALA A 62 -6.90 19.86 18.42
N GLU A 63 -7.49 19.01 19.27
CA GLU A 63 -6.76 18.21 20.26
C GLU A 63 -5.74 17.29 19.59
N ARG A 64 -6.16 16.56 18.54
CA ARG A 64 -5.30 15.63 17.83
C ARG A 64 -4.15 16.32 17.09
N ALA A 65 -4.40 17.50 16.52
CA ALA A 65 -3.37 18.31 15.87
C ALA A 65 -2.30 18.78 16.88
N ARG A 66 -2.70 19.15 18.11
CA ARG A 66 -1.75 19.51 19.18
C ARG A 66 -0.90 18.33 19.62
N GLU A 67 -1.50 17.15 19.82
CA GLU A 67 -0.76 15.93 20.15
C GLU A 67 0.26 15.57 19.06
N PHE A 68 -0.13 15.75 17.79
CA PHE A 68 0.77 15.54 16.66
C PHE A 68 1.95 16.51 16.70
N ALA A 69 1.72 17.81 16.87
CA ALA A 69 2.78 18.81 17.00
C ALA A 69 3.75 18.49 18.16
N GLN A 70 3.23 18.02 19.29
CA GLN A 70 4.07 17.58 20.43
C GLN A 70 4.95 16.38 20.07
N THR A 71 4.40 15.40 19.34
CA THR A 71 5.13 14.21 18.87
C THR A 71 6.24 14.60 17.89
N LEU A 72 5.96 15.54 16.98
CA LEU A 72 6.96 16.06 16.04
C LEU A 72 8.12 16.74 16.76
N ARG A 73 7.85 17.60 17.76
CA ARG A 73 8.90 18.22 18.58
C ARG A 73 9.75 17.19 19.33
N ALA A 74 9.10 16.18 19.91
CA ALA A 74 9.81 15.10 20.61
C ALA A 74 10.71 14.27 19.69
N SER A 75 10.36 14.15 18.41
CA SER A 75 11.17 13.47 17.39
C SER A 75 12.34 14.31 16.85
N GLY A 76 12.46 15.58 17.24
CA GLY A 76 13.53 16.47 16.78
C GLY A 76 13.36 16.96 15.35
N LEU A 77 12.12 17.00 14.83
CA LEU A 77 11.81 17.59 13.53
C LEU A 77 11.94 19.12 13.56
N ASP A 78 12.06 19.70 12.37
CA ASP A 78 12.31 21.13 12.20
C ASP A 78 11.17 22.01 12.77
N GLU A 79 11.56 23.13 13.37
CA GLU A 79 10.67 24.02 14.11
C GLU A 79 9.60 24.64 13.21
N THR A 80 9.88 24.81 11.92
CA THR A 80 8.91 25.38 10.96
C THR A 80 7.70 24.49 10.77
N PHE A 81 7.87 23.15 10.78
CA PHE A 81 6.76 22.21 10.69
C PHE A 81 5.95 22.18 11.98
N CYS A 82 6.61 22.31 13.13
CA CYS A 82 5.92 22.39 14.42
C CYS A 82 5.03 23.63 14.49
N ALA A 83 5.54 24.78 14.04
CA ALA A 83 4.76 26.02 13.96
C ALA A 83 3.57 25.92 12.98
N GLN A 84 3.72 25.24 11.84
CA GLN A 84 2.62 24.98 10.92
C GLN A 84 1.52 24.10 11.53
N ALA A 85 1.91 23.05 12.26
CA ALA A 85 0.96 22.17 12.94
C ALA A 85 0.19 22.90 14.06
N ASP A 86 0.86 23.78 14.82
CA ASP A 86 0.20 24.63 15.81
C ASP A 86 -0.81 25.59 15.16
N ALA A 87 -0.43 26.24 14.05
CA ALA A 87 -1.32 27.15 13.32
C ALA A 87 -2.59 26.45 12.82
N LEU A 88 -2.48 25.20 12.35
CA LEU A 88 -3.64 24.38 11.99
C LEU A 88 -4.53 24.06 13.20
N ALA A 89 -3.92 23.70 14.34
CA ALA A 89 -4.68 23.44 15.56
C ALA A 89 -5.46 24.67 16.04
N GLU A 90 -4.88 25.87 15.89
CA GLU A 90 -5.56 27.14 16.18
C GLU A 90 -6.72 27.41 15.21
N GLN A 91 -6.55 27.14 13.92
CA GLN A 91 -7.63 27.28 12.92
C GLN A 91 -8.82 26.38 13.25
N PHE A 92 -8.58 25.12 13.61
CA PHE A 92 -9.66 24.20 14.02
C PHE A 92 -10.34 24.64 15.32
N ALA A 93 -9.57 25.13 16.29
CA ALA A 93 -10.13 25.67 17.53
C ALA A 93 -10.97 26.92 17.30
N ALA A 94 -10.54 27.81 16.39
CA ALA A 94 -11.30 29.00 16.00
C ALA A 94 -12.62 28.62 15.31
N TYR A 95 -12.58 27.63 14.41
CA TYR A 95 -13.79 27.09 13.77
C TYR A 95 -14.76 26.47 14.78
N ALA A 96 -14.22 25.74 15.77
CA ALA A 96 -15.01 25.16 16.87
C ALA A 96 -15.68 26.23 17.75
N ALA A 97 -15.00 27.36 17.99
CA ALA A 97 -15.51 28.46 18.80
C ALA A 97 -16.51 29.35 18.03
N GLY A 98 -16.31 29.53 16.72
CA GLY A 98 -17.16 30.35 15.86
C GLY A 98 -18.46 29.67 15.41
N GLY A 99 -18.49 28.33 15.33
CA GLY A 99 -19.65 27.57 14.84
C GLY A 99 -20.91 27.63 15.72
N ALA A 100 -20.85 28.22 16.91
CA ALA A 100 -22.01 28.38 17.81
C ALA A 100 -22.63 29.79 17.80
N SER A 101 -22.05 30.76 17.07
CA SER A 101 -22.47 32.17 17.13
C SER A 101 -22.70 32.80 15.76
N GLU A 102 -23.39 32.10 14.86
CA GLU A 102 -24.06 32.74 13.74
C GLU A 102 -25.47 32.14 13.55
N ALA A 103 -26.28 32.27 14.59
CA ALA A 103 -27.71 32.42 14.42
C ALA A 103 -27.93 33.72 13.63
N ALA A 104 -28.20 33.55 12.34
CA ALA A 104 -28.34 34.60 11.35
C ALA A 104 -29.19 35.80 11.82
N PRO A 105 -28.82 37.05 11.48
CA PRO A 105 -29.82 38.10 11.30
C PRO A 105 -30.73 37.73 10.11
N SER A 106 -32.03 37.88 10.35
CA SER A 106 -33.14 37.80 9.39
C SER A 106 -32.77 38.23 7.96
N PRO A 107 -33.19 37.50 6.91
CA PRO A 107 -32.89 37.85 5.53
C PRO A 107 -33.66 39.10 5.13
N ALA A 108 -33.00 40.27 5.18
CA ALA A 108 -33.42 41.46 4.47
C ALA A 108 -32.54 41.59 3.22
N GLU A 109 -33.15 41.21 2.09
CA GLU A 109 -32.92 41.63 0.70
C GLU A 109 -31.51 41.59 0.07
N PRO A 110 -31.37 40.97 -1.12
CA PRO A 110 -30.10 40.81 -1.81
C PRO A 110 -29.81 42.00 -2.74
N GLU A 111 -28.85 42.84 -2.38
CA GLU A 111 -28.19 43.71 -3.36
C GLU A 111 -26.67 43.76 -3.14
N ARG A 112 -25.96 42.91 -3.89
CA ARG A 112 -24.86 43.28 -4.82
C ARG A 112 -24.01 42.05 -5.10
N GLY A 113 -24.02 41.65 -6.37
CA GLY A 113 -23.23 40.54 -6.89
C GLY A 113 -21.75 40.71 -6.61
N ILE A 114 -21.20 39.77 -5.86
CA ILE A 114 -19.78 39.45 -5.92
C ILE A 114 -19.66 38.38 -7.02
N VAL A 115 -19.13 38.79 -8.16
CA VAL A 115 -18.66 37.87 -9.21
C VAL A 115 -17.44 37.17 -8.62
N VAL A 116 -17.63 35.96 -8.11
CA VAL A 116 -16.51 35.04 -7.86
C VAL A 116 -16.10 34.51 -9.23
N GLU A 117 -15.09 35.13 -9.80
CA GLU A 117 -14.40 34.61 -10.96
C GLU A 117 -13.74 33.28 -10.54
N VAL A 118 -14.35 32.18 -10.96
CA VAL A 118 -13.81 30.83 -10.81
C VAL A 118 -12.53 30.78 -11.64
N ILE A 119 -11.40 30.99 -10.99
CA ILE A 119 -10.08 30.73 -11.58
C ILE A 119 -10.03 29.23 -11.85
N ASP A 120 -9.99 28.91 -13.14
CA ASP A 120 -9.78 27.57 -13.69
C ASP A 120 -8.64 26.86 -12.94
N PRO A 121 -8.80 25.60 -12.50
CA PRO A 121 -7.67 24.85 -11.97
C PRO A 121 -6.63 24.68 -13.10
N PRO A 122 -5.31 24.83 -12.84
CA PRO A 122 -4.30 24.60 -13.86
C PRO A 122 -4.25 23.12 -14.23
N ARG A 123 -5.10 22.72 -15.18
CA ARG A 123 -5.00 21.46 -15.91
C ARG A 123 -3.99 21.64 -17.04
N THR A 124 -2.70 21.58 -16.72
CA THR A 124 -1.60 21.36 -17.69
C THR A 124 -0.25 21.27 -16.97
N PHE A 125 -0.08 20.31 -16.05
CA PHE A 125 1.27 19.99 -15.55
C PHE A 125 1.55 18.48 -15.42
N MET A 126 0.55 17.62 -15.64
CA MET A 126 0.69 16.17 -15.52
C MET A 126 0.68 15.44 -16.88
N ALA A 127 0.53 16.14 -18.00
CA ALA A 127 0.57 15.52 -19.33
C ALA A 127 2.00 15.34 -19.84
N ASP A 128 2.87 16.35 -19.67
CA ASP A 128 4.26 16.27 -20.18
C ASP A 128 5.16 15.30 -19.40
N VAL A 129 4.90 15.07 -18.11
CA VAL A 129 5.74 14.16 -17.30
C VAL A 129 5.43 12.68 -17.58
N VAL A 130 4.23 12.37 -18.09
CA VAL A 130 3.81 10.98 -18.34
C VAL A 130 4.26 10.50 -19.73
N GLU A 131 4.46 11.39 -20.71
CA GLU A 131 4.98 10.99 -22.02
C GLU A 131 6.48 10.66 -22.00
N ASP A 132 7.30 11.40 -21.24
CA ASP A 132 8.75 11.12 -21.14
C ASP A 132 9.06 9.80 -20.40
N PHE A 133 8.28 9.44 -19.37
CA PHE A 133 8.49 8.18 -18.65
C PHE A 133 8.00 6.93 -19.41
N ALA A 134 6.99 7.08 -20.28
CA ALA A 134 6.50 5.97 -21.09
C ALA A 134 7.47 5.59 -22.22
N ALA A 135 8.25 6.55 -22.74
CA ALA A 135 9.26 6.30 -23.76
C ALA A 135 10.47 5.53 -23.21
N ASP A 136 10.90 5.81 -21.97
CA ASP A 136 12.05 5.11 -21.35
C ASP A 136 11.74 3.65 -21.00
N ILE A 137 10.51 3.33 -20.59
CA ILE A 137 10.11 1.94 -20.28
C ILE A 137 10.00 1.10 -21.56
N ALA A 138 9.60 1.70 -22.69
CA ALA A 138 9.46 0.98 -23.95
C ALA A 138 10.82 0.66 -24.64
N HIS A 139 11.88 1.40 -24.33
CA HIS A 139 13.21 1.12 -24.89
C HIS A 139 13.91 -0.07 -24.23
N ASP A 140 13.67 -0.31 -22.93
CA ASP A 140 14.33 -1.38 -22.16
C ASP A 140 13.76 -2.79 -22.47
N GLU A 141 12.48 -2.89 -22.88
CA GLU A 141 11.90 -4.18 -23.30
C GLU A 141 12.27 -4.58 -24.75
N ALA A 142 12.64 -3.63 -25.59
CA ALA A 142 13.02 -3.88 -26.98
C ALA A 142 14.44 -4.43 -27.13
N GLU A 143 15.37 -4.05 -26.23
CA GLU A 143 16.75 -4.56 -26.26
C GLU A 143 16.84 -6.01 -25.76
N TRP A 144 15.97 -6.43 -24.85
CA TRP A 144 16.01 -7.77 -24.26
C TRP A 144 15.39 -8.88 -25.13
N THR A 145 14.60 -8.55 -26.15
CA THR A 145 13.95 -9.54 -27.02
C THR A 145 14.79 -9.92 -28.25
N MET A 146 15.80 -9.13 -28.64
CA MET A 146 16.61 -9.43 -29.82
C MET A 146 17.71 -10.48 -29.57
N ASP A 147 18.19 -10.67 -28.33
CA ASP A 147 19.23 -11.66 -28.02
C ASP A 147 18.70 -13.10 -27.82
N ILE A 148 17.39 -13.29 -27.64
CA ILE A 148 16.80 -14.64 -27.47
C ILE A 148 16.48 -15.30 -28.82
N ALA A 149 16.35 -14.52 -29.90
CA ALA A 149 15.96 -15.04 -31.22
C ALA A 149 17.15 -15.57 -32.06
N ALA A 150 18.39 -15.32 -31.67
CA ALA A 150 19.56 -15.67 -32.49
C ALA A 150 20.15 -17.07 -32.25
N GLU A 151 19.65 -17.82 -31.26
CA GLU A 151 20.25 -19.10 -30.85
C GLU A 151 19.29 -20.31 -30.93
N ALA A 152 18.25 -20.22 -31.77
CA ALA A 152 17.42 -21.35 -32.15
C ALA A 152 17.88 -21.92 -33.49
N GLN A 153 19.03 -22.62 -33.49
CA GLN A 153 19.31 -23.55 -34.58
C GLN A 153 18.39 -24.77 -34.44
N PRO A 154 17.74 -25.23 -35.53
CA PRO A 154 16.99 -26.48 -35.51
C PRO A 154 17.99 -27.63 -35.48
N GLU A 155 18.27 -28.16 -34.28
CA GLU A 155 18.98 -29.43 -34.19
C GLU A 155 18.13 -30.54 -34.81
N GLU A 156 18.79 -31.26 -35.70
CA GLU A 156 18.25 -32.32 -36.53
C GLU A 156 17.64 -33.43 -35.68
N GLU A 157 16.48 -33.89 -36.13
CA GLU A 157 15.70 -34.99 -35.62
C GLU A 157 16.46 -36.32 -35.79
N GLU A 158 17.40 -36.61 -34.89
CA GLU A 158 18.09 -37.90 -34.84
C GLU A 158 17.23 -38.92 -34.07
N THR A 159 16.45 -39.67 -34.84
CA THR A 159 15.71 -40.86 -34.42
C THR A 159 16.64 -41.98 -33.95
N ALA A 160 16.57 -42.40 -32.68
CA ALA A 160 16.68 -43.79 -32.17
C ALA A 160 16.75 -43.82 -30.62
N PRO A 161 16.71 -44.99 -29.94
CA PRO A 161 15.69 -46.04 -29.96
C PRO A 161 15.16 -46.38 -28.53
N SER A 162 13.96 -46.98 -28.48
CA SER A 162 13.39 -47.85 -27.42
C SER A 162 13.75 -47.62 -25.94
N GLU A 163 12.72 -47.26 -25.17
CA GLU A 163 12.65 -47.29 -23.70
C GLU A 163 13.24 -48.56 -23.06
N PRO A 164 14.13 -48.44 -22.06
CA PRO A 164 14.29 -49.46 -21.05
C PRO A 164 13.38 -49.18 -19.85
N GLU A 165 12.64 -50.22 -19.48
CA GLU A 165 11.86 -50.44 -18.25
C GLU A 165 12.18 -49.50 -17.08
N ALA A 166 11.12 -48.83 -16.61
CA ALA A 166 11.06 -48.04 -15.39
C ALA A 166 11.54 -48.85 -14.16
N ARG A 167 12.83 -48.74 -13.85
CA ARG A 167 13.32 -48.98 -12.50
C ARG A 167 12.81 -47.85 -11.62
N ALA A 168 11.91 -48.19 -10.70
CA ALA A 168 11.50 -47.30 -9.62
C ALA A 168 12.75 -46.83 -8.85
N GLU A 169 13.17 -45.59 -9.14
CA GLU A 169 14.24 -44.95 -8.38
C GLU A 169 13.78 -44.84 -6.91
N PRO A 170 14.63 -45.21 -5.94
CA PRO A 170 14.30 -44.98 -4.53
C PRO A 170 14.12 -43.47 -4.37
N ILE A 171 12.93 -43.06 -3.90
CA ILE A 171 12.66 -41.67 -3.57
C ILE A 171 13.70 -41.24 -2.53
N ILE A 172 14.74 -40.54 -2.96
CA ILE A 172 15.71 -39.92 -2.09
C ILE A 172 14.97 -38.75 -1.42
N LEU A 173 14.24 -39.06 -0.35
CA LEU A 173 13.69 -38.04 0.52
C LEU A 173 14.86 -37.29 1.13
N ASP A 174 15.01 -36.03 0.72
CA ASP A 174 15.97 -35.12 1.31
C ASP A 174 15.78 -35.11 2.84
N PRO A 175 16.79 -35.55 3.63
CA PRO A 175 16.66 -35.65 5.09
C PRO A 175 16.33 -34.30 5.73
N ARG A 176 16.63 -33.19 5.05
CA ARG A 176 16.26 -31.84 5.51
C ARG A 176 14.75 -31.62 5.46
N ARG A 177 14.05 -32.12 4.44
CA ARG A 177 12.59 -32.01 4.35
C ARG A 177 11.89 -32.81 5.45
N ALA A 178 12.42 -33.99 5.77
CA ALA A 178 11.91 -34.79 6.89
C ALA A 178 12.07 -34.05 8.24
N ALA A 179 13.21 -33.37 8.45
CA ALA A 179 13.43 -32.56 9.65
C ALA A 179 12.50 -31.34 9.73
N LEU A 180 12.25 -30.66 8.61
CA LEU A 180 11.35 -29.50 8.56
C LEU A 180 9.89 -29.89 8.83
N SER A 181 9.41 -31.01 8.28
CA SER A 181 8.04 -31.48 8.55
C SER A 181 7.77 -31.77 10.03
N ARG A 182 8.80 -32.14 10.80
CA ARG A 182 8.68 -32.36 12.25
C ARG A 182 8.51 -31.07 13.03
N LEU A 183 9.04 -29.94 12.53
CA LEU A 183 8.84 -28.65 13.17
C LEU A 183 7.39 -28.20 13.08
N ASP A 184 6.67 -28.54 12.01
CA ASP A 184 5.28 -28.11 11.82
C ASP A 184 4.32 -28.69 12.87
N HIS A 185 4.64 -29.87 13.40
CA HIS A 185 3.82 -30.55 14.42
C HIS A 185 4.13 -30.14 15.87
N LEU A 186 5.15 -29.31 16.11
CA LEU A 186 5.50 -28.87 17.46
C LEU A 186 4.62 -27.71 17.92
N SER A 187 4.31 -27.71 19.22
CA SER A 187 3.63 -26.58 19.86
C SER A 187 4.54 -25.34 19.88
N LEU A 188 3.94 -24.15 19.95
CA LEU A 188 4.68 -22.87 19.98
C LEU A 188 5.71 -22.83 21.11
N HIS A 189 5.39 -23.39 22.27
CA HIS A 189 6.29 -23.43 23.41
C HIS A 189 7.55 -24.28 23.15
N GLU A 190 7.40 -25.41 22.47
CA GLU A 190 8.52 -26.29 22.09
C GLU A 190 9.40 -25.65 21.01
N LYS A 191 8.79 -24.94 20.05
CA LYS A 191 9.53 -24.17 19.04
C LYS A 191 10.41 -23.10 19.70
N LEU A 192 9.87 -22.33 20.63
CA LEU A 192 10.62 -21.28 21.32
C LEU A 192 11.78 -21.83 22.16
N ARG A 193 11.66 -23.05 22.72
CA ARG A 193 12.76 -23.71 23.43
C ARG A 193 13.91 -24.21 22.53
N LEU A 194 13.65 -24.47 21.25
CA LEU A 194 14.67 -24.94 20.32
C LEU A 194 15.52 -23.82 19.73
N PHE A 195 15.04 -22.56 19.77
CA PHE A 195 15.68 -21.41 19.12
C PHE A 195 16.01 -20.24 20.07
N GLY A 196 15.71 -20.37 21.36
CA GLY A 196 16.06 -19.39 22.41
C GLY A 196 17.12 -19.95 23.35
#